data_AF-A0A2D5YL26-F1
#
_entry.id   AF-A0A2D5YL26-F1
#
_cell.length_a   1.000
_cell.length_b   1.000
_cell.length_c   1.000
_cell.angle_alpha   90.00
_cell.angle_beta   90.00
_cell.angle_gamma   90.00
#
_symmetry.space_group_name_H-M   'P 1'
#
loop_
_entity.id
_entity.type
_entity.pdbx_description
1 polymer ?
#
loop_
_entity_poly.entity_id
_entity_poly.type
_entity_poly.pdbx_seq_one_letter_code
_entity_poly.pdbx_strand_id
1 'polypeptide(L)'
;MDLQTLKNISKLSKDALEYIHLQQDVSLNDPTLISIISQLEFIYKCSTSMKNPFKELPKDISFTYGIISSRAFASPKELKIKEILNQLDTEMNKLL
;
A
#
# COMPACT_ATOMS: atom_id res chain seq x y z
N MET A 1 -13.96 -13.65 6.59
CA MET A 1 -13.19 -12.79 5.67
C MET A 1 -14.19 -11.94 4.93
N ASP A 2 -14.22 -10.65 5.22
CA ASP A 2 -15.20 -9.73 4.64
C ASP A 2 -14.80 -9.36 3.20
N LEU A 3 -15.68 -9.65 2.24
CA LEU A 3 -15.47 -9.36 0.83
C LEU A 3 -15.39 -7.85 0.58
N GLN A 4 -16.07 -7.05 1.41
CA GLN A 4 -16.05 -5.59 1.29
C GLN A 4 -14.68 -5.02 1.69
N THR A 5 -14.09 -5.52 2.78
CA THR A 5 -12.73 -5.19 3.20
C THR A 5 -11.70 -5.47 2.08
N LEU A 6 -11.75 -6.64 1.44
CA LEU A 6 -10.84 -6.96 0.33
C LEU A 6 -11.02 -6.03 -0.88
N LYS A 7 -12.26 -5.65 -1.21
CA LYS A 7 -12.52 -4.66 -2.26
C LYS A 7 -11.94 -3.29 -1.90
N ASN A 8 -12.11 -2.85 -0.66
CA ASN A 8 -11.54 -1.58 -0.20
C ASN A 8 -10.01 -1.59 -0.29
N ILE A 9 -9.37 -2.67 0.13
CA ILE A 9 -7.91 -2.86 0.03
C ILE A 9 -7.46 -2.81 -1.43
N SER A 10 -8.16 -3.51 -2.34
CA SER A 10 -7.82 -3.49 -3.77
C SER A 10 -7.96 -2.10 -4.38
N LYS A 11 -8.95 -1.33 -3.94
CA LYS A 11 -9.16 0.05 -4.41
C LYS A 11 -8.05 0.96 -3.89
N LEU A 12 -7.80 0.96 -2.58
CA LEU A 12 -6.82 1.83 -1.95
C LEU A 12 -5.38 1.55 -2.42
N SER A 13 -5.01 0.27 -2.59
CA SER A 13 -3.71 -0.11 -3.15
C SER A 13 -3.56 0.38 -4.60
N LYS A 14 -4.62 0.26 -5.42
CA LYS A 14 -4.63 0.79 -6.78
C LYS A 14 -4.55 2.32 -6.81
N ASP A 15 -5.35 3.01 -6.01
CA ASP A 15 -5.37 4.47 -5.92
C ASP A 15 -3.99 5.01 -5.50
N ALA A 16 -3.31 4.34 -4.56
CA ALA A 16 -1.95 4.69 -4.15
C ALA A 16 -0.94 4.52 -5.30
N LEU A 17 -1.00 3.40 -6.03
CA LEU A 17 -0.12 3.14 -7.18
C LEU A 17 -0.34 4.15 -8.31
N GLU A 18 -1.60 4.45 -8.66
CA GLU A 18 -1.93 5.46 -9.67
C GLU A 18 -1.45 6.84 -9.25
N TYR A 19 -1.66 7.22 -7.99
CA TYR A 19 -1.19 8.51 -7.49
C TYR A 19 0.34 8.62 -7.58
N ILE A 20 1.08 7.59 -7.16
CA ILE A 20 2.55 7.57 -7.24
C ILE A 20 3.01 7.75 -8.70
N HIS A 21 2.42 7.03 -9.65
CA HIS A 21 2.78 7.13 -11.07
C HIS A 21 2.42 8.49 -11.69
N LEU A 22 1.37 9.17 -11.21
CA LEU A 22 0.97 10.49 -11.70
C LEU A 22 1.86 11.62 -11.19
N GLN A 23 2.60 11.42 -10.10
CA GLN A 23 3.50 12.45 -9.58
C GLN A 23 4.84 12.44 -10.35
N GLN A 24 5.03 13.42 -11.23
CA GLN A 24 6.29 13.59 -11.99
C GLN A 24 7.50 13.98 -11.13
N ASP A 25 7.28 14.45 -9.90
CA ASP A 25 8.33 14.90 -8.96
C ASP A 25 8.82 13.80 -8.01
N VAL A 26 8.18 12.63 -7.97
CA VAL A 26 8.64 11.55 -7.10
C VAL A 26 9.67 10.73 -7.86
N SER A 27 10.89 10.66 -7.33
CA SER A 27 11.95 9.85 -7.95
C SER A 27 11.55 8.38 -7.91
N LEU A 28 11.12 7.83 -9.05
CA LEU A 28 10.81 6.40 -9.18
C LEU A 28 12.03 5.50 -8.99
N ASN A 29 13.23 6.08 -8.96
CA ASN A 29 14.48 5.41 -8.65
C ASN A 29 14.83 5.42 -7.16
N ASP A 30 14.00 6.07 -6.32
CA ASP A 30 14.18 6.07 -4.87
C ASP A 30 13.91 4.66 -4.31
N PRO A 31 14.88 4.01 -3.63
CA PRO A 31 14.72 2.65 -3.11
C PRO A 31 13.57 2.51 -2.12
N THR A 32 13.26 3.57 -1.38
CA THR A 32 12.17 3.61 -0.41
C THR A 32 10.82 3.55 -1.15
N LEU A 33 10.65 4.37 -2.18
CA LEU A 33 9.44 4.35 -3.01
C LEU A 33 9.29 3.02 -3.76
N ILE A 34 10.38 2.48 -4.33
CA ILE A 34 10.36 1.18 -5.00
C ILE A 34 9.85 0.09 -4.03
N SER A 35 10.34 0.08 -2.78
CA SER A 35 9.88 -0.86 -1.77
C SER A 35 8.38 -0.69 -1.45
N ILE A 36 7.89 0.54 -1.34
CA ILE A 36 6.46 0.83 -1.14
C ILE A 36 5.65 0.32 -2.33
N ILE A 37 6.07 0.61 -3.57
CA ILE A 37 5.38 0.17 -4.79
C ILE A 37 5.27 -1.35 -4.81
N SER A 38 6.37 -2.08 -4.61
CA SER A 38 6.34 -3.55 -4.62
C SER A 38 5.40 -4.14 -3.57
N GLN A 39 5.32 -3.53 -2.38
CA GLN A 39 4.37 -3.96 -1.35
C GLN A 39 2.92 -3.68 -1.77
N LEU A 40 2.64 -2.51 -2.34
CA LEU A 40 1.31 -2.15 -2.83
C LEU A 40 0.85 -3.05 -3.98
N GLU A 41 1.73 -3.36 -4.94
CA GLU A 41 1.44 -4.28 -6.05
C GLU A 41 1.09 -5.68 -5.53
N PHE A 42 1.83 -6.17 -4.53
CA PHE A 42 1.54 -7.45 -3.89
C PHE A 42 0.16 -7.45 -3.22
N ILE A 43 -0.14 -6.41 -2.43
CA ILE A 43 -1.43 -6.25 -1.75
C ILE A 43 -2.58 -6.18 -2.76
N TYR A 44 -2.40 -5.39 -3.83
CA TYR A 44 -3.37 -5.26 -4.92
C TYR A 44 -3.64 -6.61 -5.58
N LYS A 45 -2.59 -7.35 -5.96
CA LYS A 45 -2.72 -8.67 -6.60
C LYS A 45 -3.44 -9.70 -5.71
N CYS A 46 -3.13 -9.72 -4.42
CA CYS A 46 -3.79 -10.63 -3.48
C CYS A 46 -5.27 -10.28 -3.30
N SER A 47 -5.56 -9.00 -3.03
CA SER A 47 -6.92 -8.53 -2.75
C SER A 47 -7.85 -8.63 -3.95
N THR A 48 -7.38 -8.34 -5.17
CA THR A 48 -8.14 -8.56 -6.42
C THR A 48 -8.44 -10.03 -6.69
N SER A 49 -7.55 -10.93 -6.25
CA SER A 49 -7.77 -12.38 -6.31
C SER A 49 -8.61 -12.90 -5.15
N MET A 50 -9.20 -12.01 -4.34
CA MET A 50 -9.99 -12.34 -3.15
C MET A 50 -9.21 -13.14 -2.08
N LYS A 51 -7.89 -12.94 -2.02
CA LYS A 51 -7.01 -13.56 -1.04
C LYS A 51 -6.57 -12.56 0.02
N ASN A 52 -6.41 -13.03 1.26
CA ASN A 52 -5.87 -12.22 2.34
C ASN A 52 -4.36 -12.02 2.13
N PRO A 53 -3.86 -10.77 1.93
CA PRO A 53 -2.44 -10.54 1.67
C PRO A 53 -1.51 -11.02 2.79
N PHE A 54 -1.94 -11.00 4.06
CA PHE A 54 -1.14 -11.53 5.18
C PHE A 54 -0.96 -13.04 5.12
N LYS A 55 -1.92 -13.77 4.56
CA LYS A 55 -1.85 -15.23 4.44
C LYS A 55 -1.00 -15.67 3.24
N GLU A 56 -0.88 -14.81 2.23
CA GLU A 56 -0.05 -15.07 1.04
C GLU A 56 1.40 -14.60 1.23
N LEU A 57 1.68 -13.82 2.28
CA LEU A 57 3.05 -13.44 2.61
C LEU A 57 3.88 -14.66 3.01
N PRO A 58 5.18 -14.71 2.65
CA PRO A 58 6.09 -15.68 3.24
C PRO A 58 6.08 -15.55 4.77
N LYS A 59 6.23 -16.70 5.44
CA LYS A 59 6.39 -16.72 6.89
C LYS A 59 7.58 -15.82 7.28
N ASP A 60 7.40 -15.07 8.37
CA ASP A 60 8.38 -14.13 8.95
C ASP A 60 8.58 -12.80 8.19
N ILE A 61 7.77 -12.50 7.18
CA ILE A 61 7.76 -11.18 6.54
C ILE A 61 6.54 -10.40 7.03
N SER A 62 6.65 -9.07 7.08
CA SER A 62 5.54 -8.16 7.37
C SER A 62 5.56 -6.98 6.42
N PHE A 63 4.38 -6.40 6.18
CA PHE A 63 4.29 -5.15 5.45
C PHE A 63 4.88 -4.01 6.28
N THR A 64 5.64 -3.14 5.62
CA THR A 64 6.36 -2.01 6.23
C THR A 64 6.05 -0.69 5.55
N TYR A 65 5.23 -0.67 4.48
CA TYR A 65 4.87 0.55 3.74
C TYR A 65 4.33 1.68 4.66
N GLY A 66 3.57 1.35 5.70
CA GLY A 66 3.07 2.32 6.68
C GLY A 66 4.18 2.98 7.50
N ILE A 67 5.14 2.16 7.97
CA ILE A 67 6.32 2.65 8.70
C ILE A 67 7.21 3.49 7.79
N ILE A 68 7.50 3.00 6.59
CA ILE A 68 8.38 3.67 5.62
C ILE A 68 7.78 5.02 5.22
N SER A 69 6.52 5.06 4.80
CA SER A 69 5.83 6.30 4.43
C SER A 69 5.72 7.30 5.58
N SER A 70 5.56 6.83 6.82
CA SER A 70 5.51 7.72 7.98
C SER A 70 6.79 8.55 8.18
N ARG A 71 7.95 7.99 7.79
CA ARG A 71 9.29 8.56 7.94
C ARG A 71 9.76 9.32 6.70
N ALA A 72 9.39 8.84 5.50
CA ALA A 72 9.89 9.37 4.23
C ALA A 72 9.03 10.53 3.69
N PHE A 73 7.72 10.52 3.92
CA PHE A 73 6.80 11.46 3.27
C PHE A 73 6.57 12.70 4.12
N ALA A 74 7.03 13.86 3.61
CA ALA A 74 7.00 15.13 4.32
C ALA A 74 6.50 16.32 3.48
N SER A 75 6.53 16.23 2.14
CA SER A 75 6.01 17.27 1.27
C SER A 75 4.48 17.19 1.12
N PRO A 76 3.79 18.30 0.76
CA PRO A 76 2.33 18.30 0.60
C PRO A 76 1.79 17.23 -0.37
N LYS A 77 2.53 16.91 -1.43
CA LYS A 77 2.18 15.85 -2.39
C LYS A 77 2.28 14.47 -1.74
N GLU A 78 3.36 14.22 -1.01
CA GLU A 78 3.59 12.95 -0.33
C GLU A 78 2.64 12.74 0.86
N LEU A 79 2.18 13.82 1.51
CA LEU A 79 1.17 13.74 2.57
C LEU A 79 -0.15 13.15 2.06
N LYS A 80 -0.51 13.41 0.80
CA LYS A 80 -1.70 12.81 0.19
C LYS A 80 -1.52 11.31 -0.05
N ILE A 81 -0.33 10.86 -0.45
CA ILE A 81 -0.02 9.41 -0.54
C ILE A 81 -0.09 8.79 0.86
N LYS A 82 0.51 9.44 1.84
CA LYS A 82 0.51 9.00 3.24
C LYS A 82 -0.90 8.81 3.78
N GLU A 83 -1.84 9.69 3.44
CA GLU A 83 -3.25 9.54 3.81
C GLU A 83 -3.87 8.28 3.21
N ILE A 84 -3.65 8.01 1.92
CA ILE A 84 -4.14 6.78 1.26
C ILE A 84 -3.53 5.54 1.92
N LEU A 85 -2.23 5.58 2.22
CA LEU A 85 -1.53 4.47 2.89
C LEU A 85 -2.04 4.23 4.32
N ASN A 86 -2.39 5.27 5.07
CA ASN A 86 -2.99 5.14 6.40
C ASN A 86 -4.39 4.51 6.33
N GLN A 87 -5.19 4.88 5.33
CA GLN A 87 -6.49 4.25 5.08
C GLN A 87 -6.33 2.78 4.70
N LEU A 88 -5.36 2.47 3.83
CA LEU A 88 -5.02 1.10 3.47
C LEU A 88 -4.63 0.28 4.70
N ASP A 89 -3.81 0.84 5.59
CA ASP A 89 -3.40 0.18 6.83
C ASP A 89 -4.59 -0.09 7.76
N THR A 90 -5.52 0.85 7.84
CA THR A 90 -6.77 0.69 8.59
C THR A 90 -7.62 -0.48 8.06
N GLU A 91 -7.76 -0.60 6.74
CA GLU A 91 -8.47 -1.74 6.13
C GLU A 91 -7.70 -3.06 6.30
N MET A 92 -6.38 -3.04 6.16
CA MET A 92 -5.51 -4.20 6.34
C MET A 92 -5.60 -4.74 7.77
N ASN A 93 -5.63 -3.88 8.79
CA ASN A 93 -5.77 -4.30 10.18
C ASN A 93 -7.08 -5.05 10.48
N LYS A 94 -8.11 -4.93 9.64
CA LYS A 94 -9.35 -5.72 9.75
C LYS A 94 -9.18 -7.18 9.29
N LEU A 95 -8.07 -7.51 8.64
CA LEU A 95 -7.75 -8.84 8.14
C LEU A 95 -6.88 -9.69 9.08
N LEU A 96 -6.39 -9.08 10.17
CA LEU A 96 -5.69 -9.75 11.27
C LEU A 96 -6.70 -10.43 12.20
#